data_AF-A0A962FVC1-F1
#
_entry.id   AF-A0A962FVC1-F1
#
_cell.length_a   1.000
_cell.length_b   1.000
_cell.length_c   1.000
_cell.angle_alpha   90.00
_cell.angle_beta   90.00
_cell.angle_gamma   90.00
#
_symmetry.space_group_name_H-M   'P 1'
#
loop_
_entity.id
_entity.type
_entity.pdbx_description
1 polymer ?
#
loop_
_entity_poly.entity_id
_entity_poly.type
_entity_poly.pdbx_seq_one_letter_code
_entity_poly.pdbx_strand_id
1 'polypeptide(L)'
;MMDRFFEECQRVGAKVFVLLLLFLSLNVAAMFYTKDKLPQWTNIPPAPSSLAITMAFLGDPELAYRSSALTIQNFGNMTGQDQALKDYNYDHLEQWFWMENSLNKKSNYIPALAAYYFGATQNPEQLYPVIDYLRVVGTYPDDGKWRWLGQSIFLARHKLDDQKLAMELADELAGVYRKGMPGWTLQMKSIIASEMGEKELAYDMMVEILKTESANLHPAEVNFMLDYICNTILDPVQKSQNALCQGQ
;
A
#
# COMPACT_ATOMS: atom_id res chain seq x y z
N MET A 1 21.38 74.82 -10.16
CA MET A 1 21.29 73.57 -10.96
C MET A 1 21.34 72.34 -10.05
N MET A 2 22.23 72.34 -9.04
CA MET A 2 22.35 71.26 -8.05
C MET A 2 21.10 71.08 -7.15
N ASP A 3 20.43 72.17 -6.76
CA ASP A 3 19.22 72.10 -5.90
C ASP A 3 18.00 71.48 -6.61
N ARG A 4 17.82 71.76 -7.91
CA ARG A 4 16.75 71.13 -8.71
C ARG A 4 16.94 69.62 -8.85
N PHE A 5 18.19 69.17 -8.97
CA PHE A 5 18.51 67.75 -9.05
C PHE A 5 18.24 67.03 -7.73
N PHE A 6 18.52 67.68 -6.59
CA PHE A 6 18.22 67.14 -5.26
C PHE A 6 16.70 67.08 -4.99
N GLU A 7 15.94 68.12 -5.37
CA GLU A 7 14.47 68.11 -5.28
C GLU A 7 13.81 67.04 -6.17
N GLU A 8 14.33 66.81 -7.39
CA GLU A 8 13.84 65.75 -8.27
C GLU A 8 14.13 64.36 -7.69
N CYS A 9 15.33 64.14 -7.15
CA CYS A 9 15.69 62.87 -6.52
C CYS A 9 14.84 62.59 -5.26
N GLN A 10 14.58 63.61 -4.46
CA GLN A 10 13.71 63.53 -3.28
C GLN A 10 12.23 63.29 -3.66
N ARG A 11 11.75 63.91 -4.75
CA ARG A 11 10.39 63.70 -5.28
C ARG A 11 10.21 62.32 -5.91
N VAL A 12 11.23 61.79 -6.60
CA VAL A 12 11.23 60.42 -7.14
C VAL A 12 11.27 59.40 -6.00
N GLY A 13 12.14 59.59 -5.00
CA GLY A 13 12.20 58.74 -3.81
C GLY A 13 10.89 58.71 -3.03
N ALA A 14 10.23 59.87 -2.85
CA ALA A 14 8.92 59.96 -2.20
C ALA A 14 7.83 59.19 -2.97
N LYS A 15 7.81 59.28 -4.32
CA LYS A 15 6.85 58.51 -5.15
C LYS A 15 7.07 57.00 -5.06
N VAL A 16 8.33 56.56 -5.07
CA VAL A 16 8.69 55.14 -4.90
C VAL A 16 8.26 54.64 -3.51
N PHE A 17 8.47 55.44 -2.46
CA PHE A 17 8.07 55.08 -1.10
C PHE A 17 6.56 54.99 -0.94
N VAL A 18 5.79 55.90 -1.55
CA VAL A 18 4.32 55.85 -1.57
C VAL A 18 3.82 54.60 -2.30
N LEU A 19 4.41 54.27 -3.45
CA LEU A 19 4.06 53.04 -4.18
C LEU A 19 4.37 51.79 -3.37
N LEU A 20 5.53 51.74 -2.71
CA LEU A 20 5.90 50.63 -1.83
C LEU A 20 4.88 50.48 -0.68
N LEU A 21 4.56 51.56 0.02
CA LEU A 21 3.58 51.54 1.10
C LEU A 21 2.19 51.10 0.61
N LEU A 22 1.78 51.54 -0.58
CA LEU A 22 0.53 51.11 -1.20
C LEU A 22 0.55 49.61 -1.50
N PHE A 23 1.61 49.09 -2.11
CA PHE A 23 1.76 47.65 -2.36
C PHE A 23 1.80 46.84 -1.07
N LEU A 24 2.48 47.33 -0.03
CA LEU A 24 2.54 46.66 1.27
C LEU A 24 1.15 46.61 1.92
N SER A 25 0.42 47.74 1.88
CA SER A 25 -0.93 47.85 2.41
C SER A 25 -1.91 46.94 1.67
N LEU A 26 -1.81 46.86 0.34
CA LEU A 26 -2.60 45.95 -0.48
C LEU A 26 -2.28 44.48 -0.16
N ASN A 27 -1.01 44.12 0.06
CA ASN A 27 -0.63 42.77 0.46
C ASN A 27 -1.19 42.40 1.84
N VAL A 28 -1.10 43.31 2.81
CA VAL A 28 -1.65 43.11 4.16
C VAL A 28 -3.17 42.97 4.10
N ALA A 29 -3.85 43.84 3.35
CA ALA A 29 -5.30 43.76 3.15
C ALA A 29 -5.71 42.43 2.47
N ALA A 30 -4.96 42.00 1.44
CA ALA A 30 -5.18 40.73 0.77
C ALA A 30 -5.02 39.55 1.73
N MET A 31 -3.94 39.54 2.53
CA MET A 31 -3.70 38.50 3.54
C MET A 31 -4.82 38.42 4.58
N PHE A 32 -5.29 39.56 5.10
CA PHE A 32 -6.41 39.56 6.05
C PHE A 32 -7.74 39.13 5.41
N TYR A 33 -7.93 39.39 4.12
CA TYR A 33 -9.12 38.95 3.38
C TYR A 33 -9.09 37.45 3.02
N THR A 34 -7.90 36.88 2.85
CA THR A 34 -7.73 35.47 2.45
C THR A 34 -7.37 34.53 3.61
N LYS A 35 -7.02 35.04 4.80
CA LYS A 35 -6.60 34.22 5.96
C LYS A 35 -7.57 33.09 6.32
N ASP A 36 -8.88 33.33 6.16
CA ASP A 36 -9.93 32.37 6.55
C ASP A 36 -10.33 31.47 5.37
N LYS A 37 -9.79 31.72 4.17
CA LYS A 37 -10.01 30.91 2.97
C LYS A 37 -8.95 29.83 2.89
N LEU A 38 -9.13 28.78 3.67
CA LEU A 38 -8.30 27.59 3.58
C LEU A 38 -8.53 26.89 2.23
N PRO A 39 -7.48 26.36 1.57
CA PRO A 39 -7.68 25.50 0.43
C PRO A 39 -8.52 24.30 0.87
N GLN A 40 -9.62 24.03 0.18
CA GLN A 40 -10.42 22.85 0.46
C GLN A 40 -9.73 21.64 -0.14
N TRP A 41 -9.60 20.57 0.64
CA TRP A 41 -9.16 19.30 0.11
C TRP A 41 -10.27 18.70 -0.76
N THR A 42 -9.98 18.53 -2.04
CA THR A 42 -10.93 18.01 -3.04
C THR A 42 -10.87 16.49 -3.17
N ASN A 43 -10.29 15.80 -2.18
CA ASN A 43 -9.98 14.37 -2.22
C ASN A 43 -8.95 13.98 -3.30
N ILE A 44 -8.65 12.68 -3.40
CA ILE A 44 -7.79 12.10 -4.42
C ILE A 44 -8.45 12.30 -5.79
N PRO A 45 -7.77 12.96 -6.76
CA PRO A 45 -8.29 13.08 -8.11
C PRO A 45 -8.18 11.75 -8.87
N PRO A 46 -8.97 11.53 -9.93
CA PRO A 46 -8.78 10.36 -10.80
C PRO A 46 -7.36 10.37 -11.39
N ALA A 47 -6.76 9.19 -11.56
CA ALA A 47 -5.41 9.09 -12.11
C ALA A 47 -5.40 9.48 -13.60
N PRO A 48 -4.36 10.19 -14.07
CA PRO A 48 -4.17 10.41 -15.50
C PRO A 48 -3.84 9.07 -16.19
N SER A 49 -4.00 9.03 -17.51
CA SER A 49 -3.50 7.88 -18.27
C SER A 49 -1.97 7.84 -18.25
N SER A 50 -1.41 6.63 -18.35
CA SER A 50 0.06 6.41 -18.37
C SER A 50 0.74 7.19 -19.49
N LEU A 51 0.06 7.33 -20.64
CA LEU A 51 0.55 8.15 -21.74
C LEU A 51 0.56 9.64 -21.40
N ALA A 52 -0.53 10.16 -20.82
CA ALA A 52 -0.63 11.57 -20.49
C ALA A 52 0.45 11.98 -19.48
N ILE A 53 0.66 11.18 -18.43
CA ILE A 53 1.68 11.48 -17.42
C ILE A 53 3.10 11.33 -17.98
N THR A 54 3.37 10.30 -18.78
CA THR A 54 4.67 10.14 -19.44
C THR A 54 5.00 11.34 -20.34
N MET A 55 4.01 11.87 -21.07
CA MET A 55 4.18 13.07 -21.91
C MET A 55 4.42 14.33 -21.08
N ALA A 56 3.78 14.47 -19.91
CA ALA A 56 4.04 15.57 -18.98
C ALA A 56 5.49 15.57 -18.46
N PHE A 57 6.13 14.40 -18.43
CA PHE A 57 7.53 14.21 -18.05
C PHE A 57 8.43 13.94 -19.27
N LEU A 58 8.17 14.63 -20.39
CA LEU A 58 9.02 14.65 -21.59
C LEU A 58 9.23 13.28 -22.26
N GLY A 59 8.28 12.36 -22.08
CA GLY A 59 8.35 11.01 -22.64
C GLY A 59 9.11 10.01 -21.77
N ASP A 60 9.57 10.40 -20.57
CA ASP A 60 10.31 9.53 -19.66
C ASP A 60 9.35 8.87 -18.63
N PRO A 61 9.05 7.55 -18.77
CA PRO A 61 8.14 6.85 -17.85
C PRO A 61 8.74 6.66 -16.45
N GLU A 62 10.07 6.65 -16.34
CA GLU A 62 10.79 6.45 -15.08
C GLU A 62 10.81 7.75 -14.26
N LEU A 63 10.99 8.90 -14.92
CA LEU A 63 10.81 10.20 -14.29
C LEU A 63 9.34 10.45 -13.92
N ALA A 64 8.41 10.05 -14.80
CA ALA A 64 6.98 10.12 -14.52
C ALA A 64 6.65 9.34 -13.24
N TYR A 65 7.01 8.06 -13.20
CA TYR A 65 6.84 7.17 -12.05
C TYR A 65 7.32 7.79 -10.74
N ARG A 66 8.57 8.26 -10.67
CA ARG A 66 9.12 8.82 -9.42
C ARG A 66 8.38 10.08 -8.98
N SER A 67 8.03 10.94 -9.94
CA SER A 67 7.37 12.22 -9.65
C SER A 67 5.93 12.01 -9.19
N SER A 68 5.21 11.08 -9.82
CA SER A 68 3.83 10.74 -9.45
C SER A 68 3.76 9.91 -8.18
N ALA A 69 4.73 9.01 -7.94
CA ALA A 69 4.83 8.27 -6.69
C ALA A 69 4.99 9.20 -5.47
N LEU A 70 5.79 10.27 -5.60
CA LEU A 70 5.88 11.32 -4.58
C LEU A 70 4.57 12.11 -4.43
N THR A 71 3.84 12.30 -5.52
CA THR A 71 2.51 12.95 -5.48
C THR A 71 1.54 12.10 -4.65
N ILE A 72 1.49 10.79 -4.90
CA ILE A 72 0.62 9.85 -4.17
C ILE A 72 1.00 9.82 -2.68
N GLN A 73 2.29 9.75 -2.35
CA GLN A 73 2.76 9.75 -0.95
C GLN A 73 2.29 10.99 -0.17
N ASN A 74 2.15 12.14 -0.86
CA ASN A 74 1.77 13.40 -0.24
C ASN A 74 0.27 13.73 -0.36
N PHE A 75 -0.56 12.82 -0.89
CA PHE A 75 -2.00 13.06 -0.93
C PHE A 75 -2.55 13.30 0.47
N GLY A 76 -3.39 14.33 0.58
CA GLY A 76 -3.98 14.78 1.84
C GLY A 76 -3.03 15.49 2.79
N ASN A 77 -1.85 15.93 2.32
CA ASN A 77 -0.94 16.86 3.02
C ASN A 77 -0.47 18.04 2.12
N MET A 78 -1.07 18.22 0.93
CA MET A 78 -0.62 19.25 -0.03
C MET A 78 -1.08 20.67 0.32
N THR A 79 -2.12 20.82 1.14
CA THR A 79 -2.77 22.11 1.43
C THR A 79 -2.54 22.61 2.86
N GLY A 80 -1.59 22.00 3.59
CA GLY A 80 -1.34 22.29 5.00
C GLY A 80 -2.42 21.75 5.95
N GLN A 81 -3.28 20.86 5.45
CA GLN A 81 -4.23 20.07 6.23
C GLN A 81 -3.82 18.61 6.13
N ASP A 82 -3.79 17.90 7.26
CA ASP A 82 -3.63 16.45 7.30
C ASP A 82 -5.01 15.78 7.24
N GLN A 83 -5.24 15.00 6.20
CA GLN A 83 -6.51 14.29 6.00
C GLN A 83 -6.42 12.87 6.54
N ALA A 84 -7.49 12.39 7.18
CA ALA A 84 -7.52 11.02 7.67
C ALA A 84 -7.71 10.05 6.50
N LEU A 85 -7.00 8.92 6.52
CA LEU A 85 -7.03 7.94 5.42
C LEU A 85 -8.45 7.42 5.12
N LYS A 86 -9.32 7.29 6.13
CA LYS A 86 -10.73 6.91 5.93
C LYS A 86 -11.52 7.87 5.03
N ASP A 87 -11.07 9.11 4.88
CA ASP A 87 -11.76 10.12 4.08
C ASP A 87 -11.29 10.10 2.62
N TYR A 88 -10.30 9.26 2.28
CA TYR A 88 -9.69 9.17 0.96
C TYR A 88 -10.62 8.40 0.01
N ASN A 89 -10.63 8.79 -1.26
CA ASN A 89 -11.31 8.04 -2.31
C ASN A 89 -10.43 6.88 -2.77
N TYR A 90 -10.73 5.66 -2.29
CA TYR A 90 -9.96 4.46 -2.60
C TYR A 90 -10.12 3.97 -4.04
N ASP A 91 -11.25 4.26 -4.70
CA ASP A 91 -11.44 3.92 -6.11
C ASP A 91 -10.48 4.73 -7.00
N HIS A 92 -10.32 6.03 -6.70
CA HIS A 92 -9.34 6.85 -7.40
C HIS A 92 -7.91 6.45 -7.04
N LEU A 93 -7.66 6.12 -5.77
CA LEU A 93 -6.35 5.64 -5.33
C LEU A 93 -5.93 4.35 -6.05
N GLU A 94 -6.87 3.44 -6.29
CA GLU A 94 -6.64 2.24 -7.07
C GLU A 94 -6.19 2.57 -8.51
N GLN A 95 -6.84 3.54 -9.15
CA GLN A 95 -6.44 4.01 -10.48
C GLN A 95 -5.00 4.53 -10.47
N TRP A 96 -4.59 5.22 -9.41
CA TRP A 96 -3.20 5.67 -9.24
C TRP A 96 -2.25 4.48 -9.09
N PHE A 97 -2.58 3.48 -8.27
CA PHE A 97 -1.76 2.28 -8.14
C PHE A 97 -1.56 1.56 -9.47
N TRP A 98 -2.63 1.44 -10.26
CA TRP A 98 -2.58 0.81 -11.58
C TRP A 98 -1.80 1.63 -12.60
N MET A 99 -2.00 2.95 -12.62
CA MET A 99 -1.23 3.86 -13.45
C MET A 99 0.27 3.74 -13.11
N GLU A 100 0.65 3.82 -11.83
CA GLU A 100 2.05 3.68 -11.41
C GLU A 100 2.64 2.32 -11.79
N ASN A 101 1.88 1.24 -11.55
CA ASN A 101 2.31 -0.10 -11.90
C ASN A 101 2.52 -0.23 -13.42
N SER A 102 1.72 0.46 -14.24
CA SER A 102 1.92 0.49 -15.69
C SER A 102 3.21 1.21 -16.11
N LEU A 103 3.66 2.21 -15.34
CA LEU A 103 4.91 2.94 -15.59
C LEU A 103 6.12 2.10 -15.16
N ASN A 104 6.06 1.46 -13.99
CA ASN A 104 7.14 0.61 -13.49
C ASN A 104 6.62 -0.58 -12.66
N LYS A 105 6.40 -1.73 -13.34
CA LYS A 105 5.95 -3.00 -12.72
C LYS A 105 6.97 -3.61 -11.77
N LYS A 106 8.26 -3.33 -11.98
CA LYS A 106 9.35 -3.92 -11.18
C LYS A 106 9.45 -3.29 -9.80
N SER A 107 9.09 -2.02 -9.67
CA SER A 107 9.19 -1.29 -8.41
C SER A 107 8.30 -1.88 -7.32
N ASN A 108 8.82 -1.89 -6.10
CA ASN A 108 8.12 -2.33 -4.89
C ASN A 108 7.61 -1.16 -4.05
N TYR A 109 7.88 0.08 -4.48
CA TYR A 109 7.54 1.26 -3.69
C TYR A 109 6.02 1.51 -3.61
N ILE A 110 5.29 1.39 -4.73
CA ILE A 110 3.83 1.58 -4.73
C ILE A 110 3.09 0.43 -4.03
N PRO A 111 3.44 -0.85 -4.24
CA PRO A 111 2.93 -1.93 -3.40
C PRO A 111 3.20 -1.73 -1.91
N ALA A 112 4.38 -1.24 -1.53
CA ALA A 112 4.67 -0.92 -0.14
C ALA A 112 3.78 0.22 0.39
N LEU A 113 3.57 1.28 -0.39
CA LEU A 113 2.70 2.39 -0.01
C LEU A 113 1.24 1.94 0.12
N ALA A 114 0.76 1.14 -0.83
CA ALA A 114 -0.58 0.54 -0.79
C ALA A 114 -0.77 -0.33 0.46
N ALA A 115 0.16 -1.26 0.73
CA ALA A 115 0.06 -2.20 1.84
C ALA A 115 0.18 -1.54 3.23
N TYR A 116 1.19 -0.70 3.43
CA TYR A 116 1.56 -0.24 4.76
C TYR A 116 1.02 1.14 5.12
N TYR A 117 0.84 2.04 4.14
CA TYR A 117 0.30 3.37 4.40
C TYR A 117 -1.21 3.38 4.19
N PHE A 118 -1.68 3.10 2.98
CA PHE A 118 -3.12 3.12 2.68
C PHE A 118 -3.87 1.91 3.29
N GLY A 119 -3.19 0.78 3.47
CA GLY A 119 -3.71 -0.35 4.24
C GLY A 119 -3.98 -0.05 5.72
N ALA A 120 -3.55 1.10 6.23
CA ALA A 120 -3.80 1.55 7.60
C ALA A 120 -5.06 2.45 7.74
N THR A 121 -5.95 2.47 6.75
CA THR A 121 -7.24 3.17 6.86
C THR A 121 -8.02 2.75 8.10
N GLN A 122 -8.76 3.70 8.67
CA GLN A 122 -9.66 3.46 9.79
C GLN A 122 -11.00 2.87 9.36
N ASN A 123 -11.27 2.78 8.04
CA ASN A 123 -12.45 2.14 7.49
C ASN A 123 -12.04 0.86 6.72
N PRO A 124 -12.18 -0.34 7.31
CA PRO A 124 -11.77 -1.59 6.67
C PRO A 124 -12.41 -1.87 5.32
N GLU A 125 -13.67 -1.46 5.10
CA GLU A 125 -14.38 -1.73 3.84
C GLU A 125 -13.71 -1.06 2.63
N GLN A 126 -12.88 -0.03 2.85
CA GLN A 126 -12.10 0.62 1.80
C GLN A 126 -10.86 -0.19 1.36
N LEU A 127 -10.58 -1.32 2.01
CA LEU A 127 -9.38 -2.10 1.69
C LEU A 127 -9.51 -2.96 0.44
N TYR A 128 -10.71 -3.21 -0.10
CA TYR A 128 -10.87 -4.03 -1.30
C TYR A 128 -9.98 -3.58 -2.47
N PRO A 129 -9.94 -2.30 -2.88
CA PRO A 129 -9.07 -1.87 -3.97
C PRO A 129 -7.57 -2.03 -3.68
N VAL A 130 -7.15 -1.90 -2.41
CA VAL A 130 -5.77 -2.16 -1.98
C VAL A 130 -5.44 -3.65 -2.09
N ILE A 131 -6.33 -4.50 -1.59
CA ILE A 131 -6.20 -5.96 -1.57
C ILE A 131 -6.13 -6.49 -3.01
N ASP A 132 -7.02 -6.02 -3.89
CA ASP A 132 -7.07 -6.44 -5.30
C ASP A 132 -5.81 -6.03 -6.07
N TYR A 133 -5.32 -4.80 -5.87
CA TYR A 133 -4.06 -4.35 -6.44
C TYR A 133 -2.89 -5.25 -6.00
N LEU A 134 -2.76 -5.49 -4.68
CA LEU A 134 -1.68 -6.31 -4.12
C LEU A 134 -1.78 -7.79 -4.53
N ARG A 135 -3.00 -8.33 -4.64
CA ARG A 135 -3.29 -9.68 -5.11
C ARG A 135 -2.67 -9.88 -6.49
N VAL A 136 -3.00 -9.01 -7.43
CA VAL A 136 -2.54 -9.12 -8.80
C VAL A 136 -1.03 -8.86 -8.90
N VAL A 137 -0.50 -7.78 -8.30
CA VAL A 137 0.95 -7.50 -8.32
C VAL A 137 1.75 -8.64 -7.69
N GLY A 138 1.19 -9.30 -6.68
CA GLY A 138 1.81 -10.43 -6.02
C GLY A 138 2.00 -11.67 -6.90
N THR A 139 1.19 -11.82 -7.95
CA THR A 139 1.32 -12.95 -8.89
C THR A 139 2.36 -12.73 -9.99
N TYR A 140 2.99 -11.55 -10.04
CA TYR A 140 4.00 -11.27 -11.06
C TYR A 140 5.21 -12.20 -10.90
N PRO A 141 5.81 -12.66 -12.01
CA PRO A 141 6.90 -13.63 -11.97
C PRO A 141 8.22 -13.07 -11.42
N ASP A 142 8.33 -11.74 -11.30
CA ASP A 142 9.52 -11.07 -10.78
C ASP A 142 9.87 -11.55 -9.36
N ASP A 143 11.17 -11.51 -9.04
CA ASP A 143 11.60 -12.06 -7.78
C ASP A 143 11.05 -11.28 -6.58
N GLY A 144 10.46 -12.01 -5.64
CA GLY A 144 9.92 -11.47 -4.41
C GLY A 144 8.57 -10.77 -4.47
N LYS A 145 7.92 -10.64 -5.64
CA LYS A 145 6.60 -9.99 -5.75
C LYS A 145 5.50 -10.72 -4.99
N TRP A 146 5.57 -12.04 -4.90
CA TRP A 146 4.68 -12.90 -4.11
C TRP A 146 4.43 -12.42 -2.67
N ARG A 147 5.37 -11.66 -2.08
CA ARG A 147 5.21 -11.07 -0.73
C ARG A 147 4.03 -10.10 -0.66
N TRP A 148 3.67 -9.44 -1.76
CA TRP A 148 2.51 -8.55 -1.84
C TRP A 148 1.19 -9.32 -1.79
N LEU A 149 1.14 -10.53 -2.34
CA LEU A 149 0.00 -11.42 -2.14
C LEU A 149 -0.09 -11.86 -0.67
N GLY A 150 1.05 -12.10 -0.01
CA GLY A 150 1.11 -12.27 1.45
C GLY A 150 0.54 -11.07 2.24
N GLN A 151 0.83 -9.84 1.82
CA GLN A 151 0.23 -8.63 2.42
C GLN A 151 -1.27 -8.53 2.15
N SER A 152 -1.72 -8.91 0.95
CA SER A 152 -3.14 -8.98 0.61
C SER A 152 -3.90 -9.94 1.55
N ILE A 153 -3.34 -11.13 1.82
CA ILE A 153 -3.87 -12.09 2.81
C ILE A 153 -3.94 -11.45 4.21
N PHE A 154 -2.87 -10.78 4.65
CA PHE A 154 -2.84 -10.13 5.95
C PHE A 154 -3.94 -9.08 6.10
N LEU A 155 -4.14 -8.21 5.09
CA LEU A 155 -5.18 -7.20 5.11
C LEU A 155 -6.58 -7.82 5.12
N ALA A 156 -6.84 -8.81 4.27
CA ALA A 156 -8.11 -9.53 4.24
C ALA A 156 -8.43 -10.17 5.60
N ARG A 157 -7.44 -10.86 6.18
CA ARG A 157 -7.62 -11.62 7.43
C ARG A 157 -7.72 -10.76 8.67
N HIS A 158 -6.85 -9.75 8.83
CA HIS A 158 -6.70 -9.05 10.12
C HIS A 158 -7.25 -7.63 10.13
N LYS A 159 -7.51 -7.03 8.97
CA LYS A 159 -8.09 -5.68 8.89
C LYS A 159 -9.54 -5.74 8.46
N LEU A 160 -9.82 -6.49 7.38
CA LEU A 160 -11.16 -6.65 6.83
C LEU A 160 -11.97 -7.74 7.55
N ASP A 161 -11.30 -8.69 8.20
CA ASP A 161 -11.91 -9.89 8.83
C ASP A 161 -12.71 -10.76 7.84
N ASP A 162 -12.29 -10.75 6.57
CA ASP A 162 -12.85 -11.60 5.52
C ASP A 162 -12.02 -12.87 5.38
N GLN A 163 -12.34 -13.87 6.21
CA GLN A 163 -11.63 -15.14 6.26
C GLN A 163 -11.75 -15.93 4.94
N LYS A 164 -12.88 -15.78 4.23
CA LYS A 164 -13.09 -16.44 2.95
C LYS A 164 -12.14 -15.87 1.89
N LEU A 165 -12.08 -14.54 1.78
CA LEU A 165 -11.14 -13.87 0.89
C LEU A 165 -9.69 -14.22 1.26
N ALA A 166 -9.36 -14.25 2.55
CA ALA A 166 -8.02 -14.64 2.99
C ALA A 166 -7.64 -16.07 2.56
N MET A 167 -8.56 -17.03 2.64
CA MET A 167 -8.33 -18.39 2.12
C MET A 167 -8.16 -18.43 0.60
N GLU A 168 -8.97 -17.69 -0.15
CA GLU A 168 -8.85 -17.59 -1.61
C GLU A 168 -7.47 -17.05 -2.01
N LEU A 169 -7.02 -15.98 -1.36
CA LEU A 169 -5.70 -15.38 -1.59
C LEU A 169 -4.56 -16.31 -1.16
N ALA A 170 -4.73 -17.10 -0.09
CA ALA A 170 -3.75 -18.08 0.35
C ALA A 170 -3.61 -19.25 -0.62
N ASP A 171 -4.71 -19.66 -1.27
CA ASP A 171 -4.67 -20.65 -2.35
C ASP A 171 -3.90 -20.13 -3.57
N GLU A 172 -4.14 -18.88 -3.96
CA GLU A 172 -3.37 -18.22 -5.02
C GLU A 172 -1.88 -18.13 -4.68
N LEU A 173 -1.56 -17.86 -3.41
CA LEU A 173 -0.17 -17.79 -2.94
C LEU A 173 0.53 -19.14 -3.06
N ALA A 174 -0.16 -20.23 -2.70
CA ALA A 174 0.35 -21.57 -2.92
C ALA A 174 0.53 -21.88 -4.42
N GLY A 175 -0.40 -21.39 -5.26
CA GLY A 175 -0.34 -21.57 -6.72
C GLY A 175 0.85 -20.88 -7.41
N VAL A 176 1.42 -19.83 -6.81
CA VAL A 176 2.64 -19.16 -7.32
C VAL A 176 3.93 -19.65 -6.66
N TYR A 177 3.85 -20.70 -5.83
CA TYR A 177 5.00 -21.27 -5.15
C TYR A 177 6.07 -21.75 -6.15
N ARG A 178 7.33 -21.51 -5.78
CA ARG A 178 8.50 -21.99 -6.50
C ARG A 178 9.61 -22.36 -5.53
N LYS A 179 10.47 -23.28 -5.95
CA LYS A 179 11.63 -23.72 -5.15
C LYS A 179 12.43 -22.52 -4.65
N GLY A 180 12.68 -22.48 -3.35
CA GLY A 180 13.37 -21.39 -2.66
C GLY A 180 12.45 -20.38 -1.98
N MET A 181 11.13 -20.45 -2.21
CA MET A 181 10.16 -19.72 -1.37
C MET A 181 10.04 -20.38 0.01
N PRO A 182 9.72 -19.60 1.07
CA PRO A 182 9.46 -20.14 2.40
C PRO A 182 8.25 -21.10 2.44
N GLY A 183 8.32 -22.13 3.27
CA GLY A 183 7.27 -23.15 3.38
C GLY A 183 5.91 -22.59 3.82
N TRP A 184 5.90 -21.52 4.62
CA TRP A 184 4.66 -20.86 5.04
C TRP A 184 3.75 -20.46 3.88
N THR A 185 4.31 -20.20 2.68
CA THR A 185 3.53 -19.82 1.50
C THR A 185 2.59 -20.93 1.02
N LEU A 186 2.96 -22.19 1.24
CA LEU A 186 2.11 -23.36 1.02
C LEU A 186 1.18 -23.62 2.22
N GLN A 187 1.67 -23.38 3.44
CA GLN A 187 0.95 -23.67 4.69
C GLN A 187 -0.15 -22.64 5.01
N MET A 188 -0.11 -21.44 4.43
CA MET A 188 -0.97 -20.33 4.84
C MET A 188 -2.46 -20.70 4.81
N LYS A 189 -2.90 -21.42 3.77
CA LYS A 189 -4.30 -21.85 3.64
C LYS A 189 -4.74 -22.78 4.76
N SER A 190 -3.90 -23.74 5.16
CA SER A 190 -4.22 -24.69 6.24
C SER A 190 -4.23 -24.01 7.61
N ILE A 191 -3.35 -23.03 7.83
CA ILE A 191 -3.34 -22.21 9.06
C ILE A 191 -4.65 -21.43 9.17
N ILE A 192 -5.08 -20.76 8.10
CA ILE A 192 -6.34 -20.01 8.08
C ILE A 192 -7.54 -20.94 8.31
N ALA A 193 -7.60 -22.08 7.61
CA ALA A 193 -8.66 -23.08 7.79
C ALA A 193 -8.74 -23.56 9.25
N SER A 194 -7.59 -23.82 9.89
CA SER A 194 -7.54 -24.25 11.28
C SER A 194 -8.13 -23.20 12.23
N GLU A 195 -7.86 -21.91 11.99
CA GLU A 195 -8.37 -20.82 12.81
C GLU A 195 -9.86 -20.57 12.60
N MET A 196 -10.38 -20.85 11.40
CA MET A 196 -11.82 -20.87 11.12
C MET A 196 -12.55 -22.04 11.81
N GLY A 197 -11.81 -22.98 12.41
CA GLY A 197 -12.36 -24.18 13.02
C GLY A 197 -12.49 -25.38 12.07
N GLU A 198 -12.08 -25.22 10.81
CA GLU A 198 -12.08 -26.26 9.77
C GLU A 198 -10.86 -27.19 9.94
N LYS A 199 -10.80 -27.86 11.09
CA LYS A 199 -9.63 -28.66 11.52
C LYS A 199 -9.31 -29.83 10.60
N GLU A 200 -10.33 -30.51 10.07
CA GLU A 200 -10.14 -31.63 9.14
C GLU A 200 -9.53 -31.16 7.81
N LEU A 201 -10.06 -30.06 7.26
CA LEU A 201 -9.50 -29.43 6.06
C LEU A 201 -8.05 -28.98 6.27
N ALA A 202 -7.77 -28.35 7.41
CA ALA A 202 -6.41 -27.91 7.76
C ALA A 202 -5.44 -29.09 7.88
N TYR A 203 -5.88 -30.19 8.50
CA TYR A 203 -5.11 -31.41 8.63
C TYR A 203 -4.76 -32.00 7.26
N ASP A 204 -5.77 -32.20 6.40
CA ASP A 204 -5.58 -32.81 5.08
C ASP A 204 -4.62 -32.00 4.21
N MET A 205 -4.75 -30.67 4.22
CA MET A 205 -3.84 -29.78 3.50
C MET A 205 -2.40 -29.87 4.02
N MET A 206 -2.18 -29.84 5.34
CA MET A 206 -0.81 -29.93 5.88
C MET A 206 -0.17 -31.30 5.61
N VAL A 207 -0.95 -32.39 5.72
CA VAL A 207 -0.47 -33.73 5.41
C VAL A 207 -0.12 -33.85 3.92
N GLU A 208 -0.91 -33.25 3.04
CA GLU A 208 -0.62 -33.25 1.60
C GLU A 208 0.68 -32.50 1.28
N ILE A 209 0.91 -31.34 1.92
CA ILE A 209 2.18 -30.59 1.80
C ILE A 209 3.35 -31.45 2.30
N LEU A 210 3.20 -32.13 3.44
CA LEU A 210 4.23 -33.03 3.96
C LEU A 210 4.54 -34.20 3.01
N LYS A 211 3.53 -34.74 2.32
CA LYS A 211 3.73 -35.84 1.36
C LYS A 211 4.40 -35.39 0.07
N THR A 212 4.04 -34.22 -0.43
CA THR A 212 4.42 -33.74 -1.77
C THR A 212 5.68 -32.87 -1.77
N GLU A 213 5.85 -32.02 -0.75
CA GLU A 213 6.86 -30.96 -0.74
C GLU A 213 7.91 -31.10 0.38
N SER A 214 7.77 -32.03 1.33
CA SER A 214 8.71 -32.14 2.47
C SER A 214 10.18 -32.22 2.07
N ALA A 215 10.52 -32.89 0.96
CA ALA A 215 11.88 -32.99 0.45
C ALA A 215 12.46 -31.65 -0.04
N ASN A 216 11.60 -30.70 -0.41
CA ASN A 216 11.97 -29.37 -0.89
C ASN A 216 11.96 -28.30 0.21
N LEU A 217 11.42 -28.63 1.39
CA LEU A 217 11.30 -27.71 2.51
C LEU A 217 12.50 -27.79 3.46
N HIS A 218 12.75 -26.69 4.16
CA HIS A 218 13.73 -26.69 5.24
C HIS A 218 13.23 -27.58 6.41
N PRO A 219 14.09 -28.37 7.09
CA PRO A 219 13.65 -29.26 8.17
C PRO A 219 12.86 -28.56 9.28
N ALA A 220 13.17 -27.30 9.57
CA ALA A 220 12.41 -26.50 10.53
C ALA A 220 10.94 -26.27 10.10
N GLU A 221 10.66 -26.12 8.81
CA GLU A 221 9.30 -25.98 8.27
C GLU A 221 8.52 -27.30 8.39
N VAL A 222 9.19 -28.43 8.15
CA VAL A 222 8.62 -29.77 8.34
C VAL A 222 8.27 -29.99 9.82
N ASN A 223 9.18 -29.66 10.72
CA ASN A 223 8.95 -29.77 12.16
C ASN A 223 7.83 -28.84 12.63
N PHE A 224 7.75 -27.62 12.09
CA PHE A 224 6.63 -26.72 12.37
C PHE A 224 5.29 -27.32 11.97
N MET A 225 5.17 -27.92 10.77
CA MET A 225 3.92 -28.55 10.34
C MET A 225 3.54 -29.74 11.23
N LEU A 226 4.51 -30.58 11.62
CA LEU A 226 4.25 -31.70 12.53
C LEU A 226 3.77 -31.21 13.90
N ASP A 227 4.45 -30.22 14.48
CA ASP A 227 4.05 -29.58 15.74
C ASP A 227 2.64 -28.98 15.63
N TYR A 228 2.37 -28.21 14.57
CA TYR A 228 1.08 -27.56 14.34
C TYR A 228 -0.06 -28.58 14.18
N ILE A 229 0.16 -29.66 13.43
CA ILE A 229 -0.79 -30.77 13.31
C ILE A 229 -1.07 -31.36 14.70
N CYS A 230 -0.02 -31.74 15.43
CA CYS A 230 -0.15 -32.53 16.64
C CYS A 230 -0.62 -31.72 17.85
N ASN A 231 -0.31 -30.43 17.91
CA ASN A 231 -0.57 -29.59 19.09
C ASN A 231 -1.64 -28.52 18.88
N THR A 232 -2.00 -28.19 17.62
CA THR A 232 -3.01 -27.17 17.32
C THR A 232 -4.25 -27.76 16.64
N ILE A 233 -4.06 -28.56 15.59
CA ILE A 233 -5.18 -29.10 14.79
C ILE A 233 -5.86 -30.25 15.54
N LEU A 234 -5.12 -31.31 15.86
CA LEU A 234 -5.68 -32.52 16.45
C LEU A 234 -6.04 -32.34 17.93
N ASP A 235 -7.11 -33.00 18.36
CA ASP A 235 -7.40 -33.15 19.79
C ASP A 235 -6.50 -34.23 20.44
N PRO A 236 -6.43 -34.34 21.78
CA PRO A 236 -5.56 -35.29 22.46
C PRO A 236 -5.79 -36.77 22.09
N VAL A 237 -7.03 -37.15 21.77
CA VAL A 237 -7.38 -38.53 21.39
C VAL A 237 -6.87 -38.79 19.99
N GLN A 238 -7.17 -37.91 19.05
CA GLN A 238 -6.68 -37.98 17.67
C GLN A 238 -5.16 -37.98 17.60
N LYS A 239 -4.49 -37.12 18.38
CA LYS A 239 -3.02 -37.07 18.49
C LYS A 239 -2.45 -38.43 18.91
N SER A 240 -3.04 -39.09 19.91
CA SER A 240 -2.54 -40.38 20.42
C SER A 240 -2.64 -41.52 19.39
N GLN A 241 -3.56 -41.40 18.44
CA GLN A 241 -3.83 -42.38 17.39
C GLN A 241 -3.10 -42.07 16.08
N ASN A 242 -2.60 -40.85 15.92
CA ASN A 242 -1.99 -40.40 14.68
C ASN A 242 -0.51 -40.82 14.59
N ALA A 243 -0.15 -41.56 13.55
CA ALA A 243 1.22 -42.03 13.31
C ALA A 243 2.24 -40.88 13.17
N LEU A 244 1.83 -39.71 12.67
CA LEU A 244 2.70 -38.54 12.51
C LEU A 244 3.12 -37.93 13.85
N CYS A 245 2.34 -38.15 14.91
CA CYS A 245 2.57 -37.59 16.24
C CYS A 245 3.31 -38.55 17.18
N GLN A 246 3.64 -39.75 16.72
CA GLN A 246 4.38 -40.73 17.53
C GLN A 246 5.85 -40.31 17.63
N GLY A 247 6.23 -39.69 18.75
CA GLY A 247 7.58 -39.18 19.00
C GLY A 247 7.73 -37.65 18.95
N GLN A 248 6.61 -36.92 18.83
CA GLN A 248 6.50 -35.47 19.01
C GLN A 248 6.20 -35.12 20.47
#